data_AF-A0A941LCU8-F1
#
_entry.id   AF-A0A941LCU8-F1
#
_cell.length_a   1.000
_cell.length_b   1.000
_cell.length_c   1.000
_cell.angle_alpha   90.00
_cell.angle_beta   90.00
_cell.angle_gamma   90.00
#
_symmetry.space_group_name_H-M   'P 1'
#
loop_
_entity.id
_entity.type
_entity.pdbx_description
1 polymer ?
#
loop_
_entity_poly.entity_id
_entity_poly.type
_entity_poly.pdbx_seq_one_letter_code
_entity_poly.pdbx_strand_id
1 'polypeptide(L)'
;MSGGLLYAQSDALFIDNAGNVGIGTDKPTVRLDVMGDAKVTGKLNAEDLTTTSLTTGSLATIGKSTLQGAVSIDGSNSSQALTVTGNAKIHGGLISRGDSQKTMK
;
A
#
# COMPACT_ATOMS: atom_id res chain seq x y z
N MET A 1 -18.95 18.37 32.06
CA MET A 1 -19.15 17.13 31.28
C MET A 1 -17.98 16.22 31.59
N SER A 2 -18.17 15.15 32.37
CA SER A 2 -17.12 14.19 32.67
C SER A 2 -17.16 13.10 31.60
N GLY A 3 -16.18 13.08 30.71
CA GLY A 3 -16.04 12.05 29.68
C GLY A 3 -15.59 10.74 30.33
N GLY A 4 -16.50 9.79 30.49
CA GLY A 4 -16.19 8.46 30.99
C GLY A 4 -15.35 7.71 29.96
N LEU A 5 -14.16 7.27 30.38
CA LEU A 5 -13.29 6.37 29.62
C LEU A 5 -14.00 5.01 29.49
N LEU A 6 -14.26 4.56 28.26
CA LEU A 6 -14.85 3.24 28.02
C LEU A 6 -13.71 2.22 27.97
N TYR A 7 -13.52 1.48 29.06
CA TYR A 7 -12.54 0.39 29.11
C TYR A 7 -13.15 -0.87 28.49
N ALA A 8 -12.91 -1.11 27.20
CA ALA A 8 -13.06 -2.45 26.63
C ALA A 8 -11.88 -3.31 27.14
N GLN A 9 -12.20 -4.50 27.65
CA GLN A 9 -11.29 -5.52 28.22
C GLN A 9 -9.81 -5.36 27.80
N SER A 10 -9.00 -4.77 28.69
CA SER A 10 -7.54 -4.50 28.56
C SER A 10 -7.11 -3.95 27.18
N ASP A 11 -7.07 -2.63 27.06
CA ASP A 11 -6.42 -1.88 25.96
C ASP A 11 -6.91 -2.14 24.53
N ALA A 12 -8.05 -2.82 24.34
CA ALA A 12 -8.58 -3.10 23.01
C ALA A 12 -8.95 -1.80 22.25
N LEU A 13 -9.49 -0.80 22.95
CA LEU A 13 -9.83 0.52 22.42
C LEU A 13 -9.57 1.57 23.50
N PHE A 14 -8.77 2.58 23.17
CA PHE A 14 -8.43 3.71 24.01
C PHE A 14 -8.69 5.03 23.27
N ILE A 15 -9.18 6.05 23.96
CA ILE A 15 -9.32 7.40 23.40
C ILE A 15 -8.73 8.39 24.40
N ASP A 16 -7.74 9.17 23.97
CA ASP A 16 -7.08 10.15 24.85
C ASP A 16 -7.85 11.49 24.92
N ASN A 17 -7.40 12.40 25.79
CA ASN A 17 -8.02 13.71 25.96
C ASN A 17 -7.88 14.64 24.74
N ALA A 18 -7.00 14.31 23.78
CA ALA A 18 -6.85 15.02 22.52
C ALA A 18 -7.72 14.41 21.40
N GLY A 19 -8.43 13.31 21.68
CA GLY A 19 -9.28 12.60 20.73
C GLY A 19 -8.53 11.61 19.84
N ASN A 20 -7.29 11.25 20.17
CA ASN A 20 -6.56 10.20 19.48
C ASN A 20 -7.11 8.84 19.91
N VAL A 21 -7.31 7.95 18.94
CA VAL A 21 -7.83 6.60 19.14
C VAL A 21 -6.68 5.60 19.08
N GLY A 22 -6.44 4.87 20.17
CA GLY A 22 -5.54 3.72 20.24
C GLY A 22 -6.31 2.40 20.15
N ILE A 23 -5.83 1.45 19.35
CA ILE A 23 -6.29 0.06 19.34
C ILE A 23 -5.10 -0.83 19.71
N GLY A 24 -5.18 -1.51 20.84
CA GLY A 24 -4.05 -2.27 21.40
C GLY A 24 -2.96 -1.40 22.02
N THR A 25 -3.19 -0.10 22.22
CA THR A 25 -2.26 0.85 22.84
C THR A 25 -3.00 1.92 23.63
N ASP A 26 -2.48 2.27 24.81
CA ASP A 26 -2.97 3.36 25.68
C ASP A 26 -2.21 4.68 25.47
N LYS A 27 -1.23 4.69 24.56
CA LYS A 27 -0.37 5.84 24.25
C LYS A 27 -0.32 6.07 22.74
N PRO A 28 -1.45 6.43 22.11
CA PRO A 28 -1.48 6.72 20.68
C PRO A 28 -0.56 7.91 20.37
N THR A 29 0.25 7.76 19.33
CA THR A 29 1.19 8.81 18.88
C THR A 29 0.64 9.64 17.72
N VAL A 30 -0.47 9.18 17.13
CA VAL A 30 -1.21 9.78 16.02
C VAL A 30 -2.72 9.61 16.23
N ARG A 31 -3.55 10.27 15.42
CA ARG A 31 -5.02 10.28 15.59
C ARG A 31 -5.68 8.91 15.62
N LEU A 32 -5.16 7.97 14.85
CA LEU A 32 -5.56 6.56 14.91
C LEU A 32 -4.28 5.74 14.91
N ASP A 33 -3.99 5.11 16.03
CA ASP A 33 -2.80 4.29 16.25
C ASP A 33 -3.22 2.86 16.58
N VAL A 34 -2.88 1.92 15.70
CA VAL A 34 -3.25 0.51 15.82
C VAL A 34 -1.97 -0.29 16.02
N MET A 35 -1.79 -0.84 17.22
CA MET A 35 -0.66 -1.73 17.50
C MET A 35 -1.06 -3.17 17.14
N GLY A 36 -1.01 -3.49 15.84
CA GLY A 36 -1.37 -4.80 15.30
C GLY A 36 -1.91 -4.72 13.86
N ASP A 37 -2.69 -5.73 13.47
CA ASP A 37 -3.30 -5.79 12.14
C ASP A 37 -4.62 -5.02 12.07
N ALA A 38 -4.87 -4.38 10.92
CA ALA A 38 -6.15 -3.75 10.60
C ALA A 38 -6.78 -4.42 9.38
N LYS A 39 -8.00 -4.97 9.55
CA LYS A 39 -8.79 -5.49 8.43
C LYS A 39 -9.83 -4.46 7.98
N VAL A 40 -9.64 -3.91 6.79
CA VAL A 40 -10.59 -2.99 6.15
C VAL A 40 -11.31 -3.73 5.01
N THR A 41 -12.62 -3.95 5.14
CA THR A 41 -13.43 -4.60 4.09
C THR A 41 -13.91 -3.64 3.01
N GLY A 42 -13.89 -2.33 3.32
CA GLY A 42 -14.22 -1.25 2.39
C GLY A 42 -12.98 -0.61 1.75
N LYS A 43 -13.16 0.63 1.26
CA LYS A 43 -12.05 1.43 0.73
C LYS A 43 -11.35 2.17 1.87
N LEU A 44 -10.02 2.14 1.86
CA LEU A 44 -9.21 3.09 2.64
C LEU A 44 -8.90 4.29 1.75
N ASN A 45 -9.55 5.42 2.02
CA ASN A 45 -9.27 6.69 1.35
C ASN A 45 -8.15 7.40 2.12
N ALA A 46 -6.92 7.33 1.60
CA ALA A 46 -5.76 8.02 2.15
C ALA A 46 -5.18 8.97 1.10
N GLU A 47 -4.84 10.20 1.49
CA GLU A 47 -4.11 11.13 0.62
C GLU A 47 -2.69 10.62 0.38
N ASP A 48 -2.00 10.25 1.47
CA ASP A 48 -0.71 9.59 1.47
C ASP A 48 -0.81 8.24 2.19
N LEU A 49 -0.23 7.19 1.60
CA LEU A 49 -0.13 5.86 2.20
C LEU A 49 1.32 5.39 2.17
N THR A 50 1.92 5.26 3.36
CA THR A 50 3.27 4.70 3.52
C THR A 50 3.15 3.27 4.05
N THR A 51 3.67 2.29 3.31
CA THR A 51 3.67 0.88 3.69
C THR A 51 5.04 0.24 3.41
N THR A 52 5.41 -0.79 4.17
CA THR A 52 6.61 -1.60 3.89
C THR A 52 6.38 -2.59 2.74
N SER A 53 5.16 -3.09 2.60
CA SER A 53 4.75 -4.01 1.53
C SER A 53 3.27 -3.83 1.22
N LEU A 54 2.89 -3.98 -0.05
CA LEU A 54 1.51 -3.89 -0.51
C LEU A 54 1.16 -5.13 -1.33
N THR A 55 0.29 -5.99 -0.78
CA THR A 55 -0.22 -7.18 -1.46
C THR A 55 -1.65 -6.92 -1.90
N THR A 56 -1.87 -6.68 -3.19
CA THR A 56 -3.19 -6.38 -3.76
C THR A 56 -3.42 -7.16 -5.04
N GLY A 57 -4.66 -7.56 -5.34
CA GLY A 57 -4.98 -8.25 -6.60
C GLY A 57 -4.84 -7.36 -7.84
N SER A 58 -5.12 -6.06 -7.73
CA SER A 58 -4.93 -5.07 -8.79
C SER A 58 -4.48 -3.75 -8.17
N LEU A 59 -3.44 -3.14 -8.74
CA LEU A 59 -2.95 -1.82 -8.36
C LEU A 59 -3.24 -0.85 -9.51
N ALA A 60 -4.20 0.05 -9.32
CA ALA A 60 -4.56 1.08 -10.29
C ALA A 60 -4.14 2.46 -9.77
N THR A 61 -3.05 3.02 -10.29
CA THR A 61 -2.61 4.37 -9.96
C THR A 61 -3.14 5.37 -10.98
N ILE A 62 -3.84 6.39 -10.50
CA ILE A 62 -4.53 7.42 -11.34
C ILE A 62 -3.66 8.69 -11.49
N GLY A 63 -2.37 8.60 -11.17
CA GLY A 63 -1.42 9.71 -11.17
C GLY A 63 0.02 9.24 -11.35
N LYS A 64 0.98 10.17 -11.24
CA LYS A 64 2.41 9.85 -11.34
C LYS A 64 2.81 8.87 -10.24
N SER A 65 3.20 7.65 -10.63
CA SER A 65 3.77 6.65 -9.73
C SER A 65 5.29 6.72 -9.80
N THR A 66 5.95 7.07 -8.70
CA THR A 66 7.42 7.02 -8.60
C THR A 66 7.82 5.88 -7.68
N LEU A 67 8.31 4.78 -8.23
CA LEU A 67 8.96 3.72 -7.46
C LEU A 67 10.47 4.00 -7.46
N GLN A 68 11.03 4.24 -6.27
CA GLN A 68 12.44 4.63 -6.09
C GLN A 68 13.42 3.43 -6.13
N GLY A 69 12.93 2.23 -6.49
CA GLY A 69 13.68 1.00 -6.63
C GLY A 69 13.20 0.14 -7.81
N ALA A 70 13.73 -1.08 -7.96
CA ALA A 70 13.30 -2.00 -9.00
C ALA A 70 11.80 -2.35 -8.85
N VAL A 71 11.03 -2.21 -9.93
CA VAL A 71 9.61 -2.58 -9.96
C VAL A 71 9.50 -4.07 -10.32
N SER A 72 9.30 -4.92 -9.32
CA SER A 72 9.04 -6.35 -9.53
C SER A 72 7.53 -6.61 -9.56
N ILE A 73 6.97 -6.86 -10.74
CA ILE A 73 5.63 -7.47 -10.88
C ILE A 73 5.84 -8.97 -11.00
N ASP A 74 6.09 -9.58 -9.85
CA ASP A 74 6.27 -11.01 -9.67
C ASP A 74 4.90 -11.68 -9.44
N GLY A 75 4.34 -12.27 -10.49
CA GLY A 75 4.03 -13.71 -10.40
C GLY A 75 2.83 -14.22 -9.58
N SER A 76 1.79 -13.45 -9.25
CA SER A 76 0.48 -14.08 -8.92
C SER A 76 -0.38 -14.42 -10.15
N ASN A 77 0.02 -13.96 -11.35
CA ASN A 77 -0.52 -14.37 -12.65
C ASN A 77 0.59 -14.28 -13.72
N SER A 78 1.28 -15.39 -14.00
CA SER A 78 2.47 -15.50 -14.89
C SER A 78 2.24 -15.26 -16.39
N SER A 79 1.32 -14.39 -16.82
CA SER A 79 1.02 -14.21 -18.26
C SER A 79 1.44 -12.86 -18.86
N GLN A 80 1.82 -11.82 -18.10
CA GLN A 80 2.29 -10.56 -18.71
C GLN A 80 3.30 -9.82 -17.80
N ALA A 81 4.57 -9.73 -18.21
CA ALA A 81 5.71 -9.25 -17.41
C ALA A 81 5.87 -7.72 -17.29
N LEU A 82 4.77 -6.95 -17.38
CA LEU A 82 4.63 -5.47 -17.50
C LEU A 82 4.00 -5.11 -18.87
N THR A 83 2.68 -4.91 -18.91
CA THR A 83 1.99 -4.36 -20.08
C THR A 83 1.94 -2.84 -19.99
N VAL A 84 2.69 -2.14 -20.85
CA VAL A 84 2.58 -0.68 -21.01
C VAL A 84 1.73 -0.40 -22.24
N THR A 85 0.51 0.10 -22.05
CA THR A 85 -0.41 0.45 -23.15
C THR A 85 -0.13 1.83 -23.78
N GLY A 86 0.81 2.58 -23.20
CA GLY A 86 1.28 3.89 -23.66
C GLY A 86 2.82 4.01 -23.74
N ASN A 87 3.35 5.22 -23.60
CA ASN A 87 4.80 5.47 -23.72
C ASN A 87 5.55 5.09 -22.43
N ALA A 88 6.62 4.29 -22.54
CA ALA A 88 7.59 4.07 -21.47
C ALA A 88 8.86 4.91 -21.70
N LYS A 89 9.27 5.72 -20.71
CA LYS A 89 10.56 6.45 -20.74
C LYS A 89 11.56 5.79 -19.80
N ILE A 90 12.57 5.12 -20.36
CA ILE A 90 13.64 4.45 -19.62
C ILE A 90 14.93 5.28 -19.81
N HIS A 91 15.60 5.66 -18.71
CA HIS A 91 16.84 6.45 -18.75
C HIS A 91 18.10 5.57 -18.93
N GLY A 92 17.95 4.24 -18.98
CA GLY A 92 18.99 3.24 -19.22
C GLY A 92 18.55 2.18 -20.24
N GLY A 93 19.28 1.06 -20.33
CA GLY A 93 19.00 0.00 -21.31
C GLY A 93 17.83 -0.92 -20.91
N LEU A 94 17.09 -1.39 -21.91
CA LEU A 94 16.14 -2.49 -21.78
C LEU A 94 16.85 -3.81 -22.12
N ILE A 95 16.88 -4.77 -21.20
CA ILE A 95 17.41 -6.12 -21.46
C ILE A 95 16.22 -7.04 -21.77
N SER A 96 15.99 -7.35 -23.04
CA SER A 96 15.03 -8.38 -23.42
C SER A 96 15.72 -9.76 -23.37
N ARG A 97 15.13 -10.72 -22.65
CA ARG A 97 15.52 -12.14 -22.70
C ARG A 97 14.40 -12.92 -23.39
N GLY A 98 14.26 -12.76 -24.71
CA GLY A 98 13.26 -13.47 -25.51
C GLY A 98 13.39 -13.16 -27.01
N ASP A 99 13.51 -14.23 -27.81
CA ASP A 99 13.79 -14.39 -29.24
C ASP A 99 13.98 -13.16 -30.14
N SER A 100 15.19 -13.09 -30.73
CA SER A 100 15.60 -12.21 -31.81
C SER A 100 14.48 -11.98 -32.84
N GLN A 101 14.17 -10.72 -33.10
CA GLN A 101 13.32 -10.27 -34.21
C GLN A 101 13.71 -11.00 -35.51
N LYS A 102 12.94 -12.01 -35.91
CA LYS A 102 13.07 -12.62 -37.23
C LYS A 102 12.45 -11.63 -38.23
N THR A 103 13.26 -10.74 -38.79
CA THR A 103 12.87 -9.86 -39.89
C THR A 103 12.43 -10.73 -41.06
N MET A 104 11.13 -10.71 -41.38
CA MET A 104 10.61 -11.32 -42.61
C MET A 104 11.15 -10.51 -43.80
N LYS A 105 11.71 -11.21 -44.80
CA LYS A 105 12.05 -10.64 -46.10
C LYS A 105 10.79 -10.45 -46.93
#